data_AF-A0A843AV50-F1
#
_entry.id   AF-A0A843AV50-F1
#
_cell.length_a   1.000
_cell.length_b   1.000
_cell.length_c   1.000
_cell.angle_alpha   90.00
_cell.angle_beta   90.00
_cell.angle_gamma   90.00
#
_symmetry.space_group_name_H-M   'P 1'
#
loop_
_entity.id
_entity.type
_entity.pdbx_description
1 polymer ?
#
loop_
_entity_poly.entity_id
_entity_poly.type
_entity_poly.pdbx_seq_one_letter_code
_entity_poly.pdbx_strand_id
1 'polypeptide(L)'
;MLLDTYLPIAIFAVIALGVPIFAFWISRFFRPTKVTALKRETYECGEVPIGVARVQFHFQFYMFAIIFVVFDVVTVFLMIWALNFENLSFDAKILMLAFFGLLLVGVFYALRKEERLWI
;
A
#
# COMPACT_ATOMS: atom_id res chain seq x y z
N MET A 1 18.92 8.56 25.69
CA MET A 1 19.44 7.65 24.63
C MET A 1 18.34 7.22 23.66
N LEU A 2 17.32 6.44 24.05
CA LEU A 2 16.21 6.11 23.12
C LEU A 2 15.32 7.33 22.78
N LEU A 3 14.94 8.12 23.78
CA LEU A 3 14.16 9.35 23.58
C LEU A 3 14.84 10.30 22.60
N ASP A 4 16.16 10.51 22.72
CA ASP A 4 16.90 11.42 21.84
C ASP A 4 16.92 10.94 20.38
N THR A 5 16.84 9.62 20.13
CA THR A 5 16.79 9.03 18.79
C THR A 5 15.38 9.06 18.18
N TYR A 6 14.34 8.80 18.97
CA TYR A 6 12.96 8.72 18.47
C TYR A 6 12.20 10.05 18.52
N LEU A 7 12.60 10.99 19.38
CA LEU A 7 11.96 12.30 19.50
C LEU A 7 11.99 13.10 18.18
N PRO A 8 13.11 13.16 17.42
CA PRO A 8 13.13 13.81 16.11
C PRO A 8 12.15 13.17 15.12
N ILE A 9 12.01 11.84 15.14
CA ILE A 9 11.09 11.10 14.26
C ILE A 9 9.64 11.44 14.63
N ALA A 10 9.31 11.48 15.93
CA ALA A 10 7.98 11.85 16.40
C ALA A 10 7.63 13.29 16.03
N ILE A 11 8.55 14.24 16.23
CA ILE A 11 8.38 15.64 15.82
C ILE A 11 8.16 15.73 14.31
N PHE A 12 8.99 15.03 13.53
CA PHE A 12 8.85 14.99 12.07
C PHE A 12 7.49 14.44 11.65
N ALA A 13 7.01 13.34 12.25
CA ALA A 13 5.72 12.76 11.94
C ALA A 13 4.56 13.72 12.25
N VAL A 14 4.62 14.43 13.38
CA VAL A 14 3.62 15.45 13.75
C VAL A 14 3.60 16.60 12.74
N ILE A 15 4.77 17.09 12.33
CA ILE A 15 4.86 18.15 11.32
C ILE A 15 4.35 17.64 9.96
N ALA A 16 4.78 16.46 9.53
CA ALA A 16 4.41 15.87 8.24
C ALA A 16 2.90 15.64 8.11
N LEU A 17 2.23 15.23 9.20
CA LEU A 17 0.76 15.12 9.24
C LEU A 17 0.07 16.48 9.42
N GLY A 18 0.69 17.38 10.16
CA GLY A 18 0.14 18.71 10.44
C GLY A 18 0.10 19.62 9.21
N VAL A 19 1.14 19.59 8.37
CA VAL A 19 1.24 20.41 7.15
C VAL A 19 0.06 20.24 6.18
N PRO A 20 -0.34 19.03 5.73
CA PRO A 20 -1.47 18.87 4.81
C PRO A 20 -2.80 19.28 5.46
N ILE A 21 -2.98 19.02 6.76
CA ILE A 21 -4.17 19.45 7.51
C ILE A 21 -4.23 20.98 7.53
N PHE A 22 -3.13 21.64 7.90
CA PHE A 22 -3.04 23.09 7.97
C PHE A 22 -3.23 23.74 6.59
N ALA A 23 -2.60 23.20 5.55
CA ALA A 23 -2.77 23.65 4.17
C ALA A 23 -4.23 23.52 3.70
N PHE A 24 -4.91 22.43 4.05
CA PHE A 24 -6.33 22.25 3.78
C PHE A 24 -7.18 23.32 4.48
N TRP A 25 -6.92 23.61 5.75
CA TRP A 25 -7.65 24.64 6.51
C TRP A 25 -7.43 26.06 5.94
N ILE A 26 -6.20 26.42 5.62
CA ILE A 26 -5.88 27.69 4.94
C ILE A 26 -6.64 27.76 3.61
N SER A 27 -6.53 26.73 2.77
CA SER A 27 -7.22 26.67 1.48
C SER A 27 -8.73 26.84 1.65
N ARG A 28 -9.33 26.17 2.64
CA ARG A 28 -10.76 26.27 2.95
C ARG A 28 -11.18 27.69 3.34
N PHE A 29 -10.33 28.41 4.07
CA PHE A 29 -10.61 29.77 4.55
C PHE A 29 -10.48 30.84 3.45
N PHE A 30 -9.45 30.75 2.60
CA PHE A 30 -9.21 31.73 1.53
C PHE A 30 -9.96 31.43 0.22
N ARG A 31 -10.49 30.21 0.04
CA ARG A 31 -11.21 29.84 -1.18
C ARG A 31 -12.52 30.61 -1.33
N PRO A 32 -12.82 31.19 -2.51
CA PRO A 32 -14.14 31.75 -2.78
C PRO A 32 -15.20 30.63 -2.71
N THR A 33 -16.13 30.76 -1.76
CA THR A 33 -17.14 29.74 -1.52
C THR A 33 -18.40 30.07 -2.31
N LYS A 34 -18.61 29.41 -3.45
CA LYS A 34 -19.86 29.48 -4.23
C LYS A 34 -20.44 28.08 -4.36
N VAL A 35 -21.36 27.75 -3.45
CA VAL A 35 -22.08 26.48 -3.43
C VAL A 35 -23.27 26.59 -4.38
N THR A 36 -23.28 25.75 -5.41
CA THR A 36 -24.39 25.64 -6.38
C THR A 36 -24.87 24.20 -6.42
N ALA A 37 -26.14 23.96 -6.77
CA ALA A 37 -26.67 22.59 -6.93
C ALA A 37 -25.82 21.77 -7.90
N LEU A 38 -25.56 22.32 -9.10
CA LEU A 38 -24.75 21.68 -10.14
C LEU A 38 -23.32 21.28 -9.69
N LYS A 39 -22.68 22.05 -8.80
CA LYS A 39 -21.34 21.73 -8.28
C LYS A 39 -21.32 20.58 -7.27
N ARG A 40 -22.50 20.20 -6.76
CA ARG A 40 -22.69 19.10 -5.81
C ARG A 40 -23.22 17.83 -6.48
N GLU A 41 -23.49 17.89 -7.78
CA GLU A 41 -23.89 16.72 -8.57
C GLU A 41 -22.66 15.95 -9.04
N THR A 42 -22.83 14.64 -9.27
CA THR A 42 -21.78 13.79 -9.85
C THR A 42 -21.49 14.25 -11.27
N TYR A 43 -20.21 14.28 -11.63
CA TYR A 43 -19.79 14.64 -12.99
C TYR A 43 -20.15 13.52 -13.98
N GLU A 44 -21.03 13.81 -14.93
CA GLU A 44 -21.46 12.90 -16.02
C GLU A 44 -21.38 13.61 -17.39
N CYS A 45 -20.30 14.36 -17.63
CA CYS A 45 -20.09 15.13 -18.88
C CYS A 45 -21.21 16.13 -19.26
N GLY A 46 -22.05 16.52 -18.30
CA GLY A 46 -23.17 17.46 -18.50
C GLY A 46 -24.55 16.80 -18.53
N GLU A 47 -24.61 15.47 -18.49
CA GLU A 47 -25.86 14.72 -18.42
C GLU A 47 -26.31 14.46 -16.98
N VAL A 48 -27.59 14.09 -16.80
CA VAL A 48 -28.11 13.67 -15.50
C VAL A 48 -27.64 12.23 -15.26
N PRO A 49 -26.99 11.92 -14.11
CA PRO A 49 -26.56 10.56 -13.82
C PRO A 49 -27.78 9.63 -13.69
N ILE A 50 -27.81 8.58 -14.50
CA ILE A 50 -28.89 7.59 -14.52
C ILE A 50 -28.41 6.28 -13.89
N GLY A 51 -29.19 5.77 -12.95
CA GLY A 51 -28.94 4.47 -12.32
C GLY A 51 -27.98 4.54 -11.13
N VAL A 52 -27.54 3.36 -10.70
CA VAL A 52 -26.57 3.20 -9.60
C VAL A 52 -25.23 2.88 -10.23
N ALA A 53 -24.16 3.55 -9.78
CA ALA A 53 -22.79 3.23 -10.16
C ALA A 53 -22.41 1.82 -9.62
N ARG A 54 -22.89 0.77 -10.28
CA ARG A 54 -22.50 -0.61 -10.01
C ARG A 54 -21.19 -0.88 -10.73
N VAL A 55 -20.09 -0.55 -10.05
CA VAL A 55 -18.77 -1.03 -10.47
C VAL A 55 -18.74 -2.53 -10.19
N GLN A 56 -18.64 -3.35 -11.24
CA GLN A 56 -18.24 -4.74 -11.06
C GLN A 56 -16.79 -4.72 -10.61
N PHE A 57 -16.57 -4.84 -9.30
CA PHE A 57 -15.22 -4.98 -8.76
C PHE A 57 -14.64 -6.29 -9.27
N HIS A 58 -13.61 -6.18 -10.09
CA HIS A 58 -12.89 -7.33 -10.60
C HIS A 58 -12.21 -8.03 -9.42
N PHE A 59 -12.42 -9.33 -9.29
CA PHE A 59 -11.82 -10.14 -8.22
C PHE A 59 -10.27 -10.11 -8.22
N GLN A 60 -9.67 -9.68 -9.32
CA GLN A 60 -8.22 -9.49 -9.48
C GLN A 60 -7.61 -8.60 -8.38
N PHE A 61 -8.28 -7.51 -7.99
CA PHE A 61 -7.76 -6.63 -6.93
C PHE A 61 -7.60 -7.36 -5.59
N TYR A 62 -8.48 -8.32 -5.31
CA TYR A 62 -8.39 -9.15 -4.12
C TYR A 62 -7.23 -10.15 -4.18
N MET A 63 -7.00 -10.76 -5.35
CA MET A 63 -5.86 -11.66 -5.57
C MET A 63 -4.53 -10.92 -5.40
N PHE A 64 -4.38 -9.72 -5.96
CA PHE A 64 -3.21 -8.87 -5.75
C PHE A 64 -2.98 -8.55 -4.27
N ALA A 65 -4.04 -8.24 -3.52
CA ALA A 65 -3.93 -7.95 -2.09
C ALA A 65 -3.42 -9.16 -1.29
N ILE A 66 -3.91 -10.38 -1.58
CA ILE A 66 -3.41 -11.59 -0.92
C ILE A 66 -1.94 -11.84 -1.25
N ILE A 67 -1.56 -11.77 -2.52
CA ILE A 67 -0.18 -11.99 -2.95
C ILE A 67 0.75 -10.96 -2.28
N PHE A 68 0.33 -9.70 -2.21
CA PHE A 68 1.06 -8.64 -1.52
C PHE A 68 1.25 -8.94 -0.03
N VAL A 69 0.19 -9.31 0.70
CA VAL A 69 0.27 -9.63 2.14
C VAL A 69 1.20 -10.82 2.40
N VAL A 70 1.14 -11.86 1.55
CA VAL A 70 2.06 -13.00 1.65
C VAL A 70 3.50 -12.53 1.45
N PHE A 71 3.77 -11.74 0.41
CA PHE A 71 5.12 -11.24 0.12
C PHE A 71 5.67 -10.29 1.20
N ASP A 72 4.81 -9.48 1.81
CA ASP A 72 5.17 -8.61 2.93
C ASP A 72 5.69 -9.43 4.12
N VAL A 73 4.98 -10.50 4.48
CA VAL A 73 5.40 -11.44 5.52
C VAL A 73 6.74 -12.12 5.16
N VAL A 74 6.93 -12.53 3.90
CA VAL A 74 8.22 -13.09 3.45
C VAL A 74 9.36 -12.08 3.62
N THR A 75 9.12 -10.81 3.32
CA THR A 75 10.12 -9.74 3.43
C THR A 75 10.53 -9.50 4.88
N VAL A 76 9.60 -9.61 5.84
CA VAL A 76 9.92 -9.55 7.27
C VAL A 76 10.89 -10.68 7.67
N PHE A 77 10.66 -11.91 7.20
CA PHE A 77 11.58 -13.02 7.45
C PHE A 77 12.94 -12.83 6.77
N LEU A 78 12.96 -12.30 5.54
CA LEU A 78 14.19 -11.93 4.84
C LEU A 78 15.00 -10.89 5.63
N MET A 79 14.33 -9.89 6.20
CA MET A 79 14.99 -8.84 6.98
C MET A 79 15.64 -9.41 8.24
N ILE A 80 14.93 -10.24 9.01
CA ILE A 80 15.50 -10.88 10.21
C ILE A 80 16.72 -11.74 9.85
N TRP A 81 16.63 -12.49 8.74
CA TRP A 81 17.73 -13.30 8.25
C TRP A 81 18.92 -12.45 7.79
N ALA A 82 18.67 -11.37 7.05
CA ALA A 82 19.71 -10.46 6.57
C ALA A 82 20.46 -9.78 7.72
N LEU A 83 19.75 -9.36 8.77
CA LEU A 83 20.35 -8.76 9.97
C LEU A 83 21.28 -9.72 10.72
N ASN A 84 21.05 -11.03 10.62
CA ASN A 84 21.84 -12.06 11.31
C ASN A 84 22.74 -12.85 10.37
N PHE A 85 22.89 -12.42 9.11
CA PHE A 85 23.52 -13.22 8.07
C PHE A 85 24.97 -13.60 8.41
N GLU A 86 25.75 -12.70 8.98
CA GLU A 86 27.15 -12.97 9.31
C GLU A 86 27.32 -14.06 10.38
N ASN A 87 26.41 -14.10 11.36
CA ASN A 87 26.47 -15.01 12.52
C ASN A 87 25.87 -16.41 12.24
N LEU A 88 25.24 -16.61 11.09
CA LEU A 88 24.61 -17.88 10.72
C LEU A 88 25.62 -18.88 10.16
N SER A 89 25.45 -20.15 10.52
CA SER A 89 26.18 -21.26 9.91
C SER A 89 25.88 -21.35 8.40
N PHE A 90 26.81 -21.93 7.64
CA PHE A 90 26.63 -22.10 6.20
C PHE A 90 25.37 -22.92 5.86
N ASP A 91 25.09 -23.97 6.64
CA ASP A 91 23.90 -24.80 6.48
C ASP A 91 22.61 -24.00 6.68
N ALA A 92 22.56 -23.13 7.70
CA ALA A 92 21.39 -22.30 7.97
C ALA A 92 21.16 -21.27 6.85
N LYS A 93 22.23 -20.75 6.23
CA LYS A 93 22.13 -19.87 5.06
C LYS A 93 21.53 -20.59 3.85
N ILE A 94 21.98 -21.82 3.57
CA ILE A 94 21.46 -22.64 2.47
C ILE A 94 19.99 -22.99 2.70
N LEU A 95 19.63 -23.42 3.91
CA LEU A 95 18.25 -23.78 4.25
C LEU A 95 17.30 -22.59 4.09
N MET A 96 17.69 -21.40 4.54
CA MET A 96 16.91 -20.18 4.34
C MET A 96 16.79 -19.82 2.85
N LEU A 97 17.86 -19.95 2.07
CA LEU A 97 17.81 -19.72 0.63
C LEU A 97 16.88 -20.71 -0.08
N ALA A 98 16.89 -21.99 0.31
CA ALA A 98 15.98 -23.01 -0.20
C ALA A 98 14.52 -22.71 0.17
N PHE A 99 14.26 -22.27 1.41
CA PHE A 99 12.94 -21.84 1.87
C PHE A 99 12.40 -20.67 1.03
N PHE A 100 13.21 -19.63 0.79
CA PHE A 100 12.80 -18.53 -0.08
C PHE A 100 12.60 -18.97 -1.54
N GLY A 101 13.46 -19.85 -2.05
CA GLY A 101 13.28 -20.47 -3.36
C GLY A 101 11.92 -21.16 -3.50
N LEU A 102 11.50 -21.93 -2.49
CA LEU A 102 10.20 -22.57 -2.45
C LEU A 102 9.04 -21.55 -2.48
N LEU A 103 9.15 -20.47 -1.70
CA LEU A 103 8.13 -19.41 -1.67
C LEU A 103 8.03 -18.68 -3.01
N LEU A 104 9.16 -18.40 -3.66
CA LEU A 104 9.19 -17.77 -4.99
C LEU A 104 8.52 -18.66 -6.05
N VAL A 105 8.66 -19.98 -5.97
CA VAL A 105 7.93 -20.91 -6.85
C VAL A 105 6.42 -20.78 -6.64
N GLY A 106 5.96 -20.67 -5.39
CA GLY A 106 4.55 -20.46 -5.07
C GLY A 106 4.00 -19.14 -5.63
N VAL A 107 4.75 -18.06 -5.48
CA VAL A 107 4.40 -16.74 -6.05
C VAL A 107 4.40 -16.79 -7.58
N PHE A 108 5.42 -17.38 -8.20
CA PHE A 108 5.49 -17.54 -9.64
C PHE A 108 4.29 -18.31 -10.20
N TYR A 109 3.89 -19.40 -9.54
CA TYR A 109 2.67 -20.13 -9.90
C TYR A 109 1.40 -19.26 -9.78
N ALA A 110 1.26 -18.52 -8.68
CA ALA A 110 0.11 -17.65 -8.47
C ALA A 110 0.01 -16.56 -9.56
N LEU A 111 1.13 -15.93 -9.91
CA LEU A 111 1.20 -14.91 -10.97
C LEU A 111 0.88 -15.49 -12.36
N ARG A 112 1.40 -16.67 -12.70
CA ARG A 112 1.09 -17.35 -13.97
C ARG A 112 -0.39 -17.69 -14.12
N LYS A 113 -1.06 -18.02 -13.02
CA LYS A 113 -2.51 -18.31 -13.02
C LYS A 113 -3.34 -17.03 -13.26
N GLU A 114 -2.83 -15.88 -12.82
CA GLU A 114 -3.48 -14.57 -12.98
C GLU A 114 -3.29 -13.97 -14.38
N GLU A 115 -2.22 -14.31 -15.12
CA GLU A 115 -1.93 -13.82 -16.49
C GLU A 115 -3.10 -14.04 -17.48
N ARG A 116 -4.03 -14.97 -17.20
CA ARG A 116 -5.13 -15.31 -18.10
C ARG A 116 -6.43 -14.53 -17.86
N LEU A 117 -6.46 -13.63 -16.88
CA LEU A 117 -7.65 -12.84 -16.53
C LEU A 117 -7.67 -11.46 -17.19
N TRP A 118 -6.67 -11.14 -18.01
CA TRP A 118 -6.54 -9.86 -18.69
C TRP A 118 -7.44 -9.84 -19.93
N ILE A 119 -8.56 -9.12 -19.82
CA ILE A 119 -9.28 -8.54 -20.95
C ILE A 119 -8.95 -7.05 -20.94
#